data_AF-A0A7V8YVC3-F1
#
_entry.id   AF-A0A7V8YVC3-F1
#
_cell.length_a   1.000
_cell.length_b   1.000
_cell.length_c   1.000
_cell.angle_alpha   90.00
_cell.angle_beta   90.00
_cell.angle_gamma   90.00
#
_symmetry.space_group_name_H-M   'P 1'
#
loop_
_entity.id
_entity.type
_entity.pdbx_description
1 polymer ?
#
loop_
_entity_poly.entity_id
_entity_poly.type
_entity_poly.pdbx_seq_one_letter_code
_entity_poly.pdbx_strand_id
1 'polypeptide(L)'
;MRGPAEYEDRLARYLFERSEEARAVRVGEKETSDQAAIVERHCDLFTTGQVEALKEAETSSPDDERERLYRLRKTCEAGIVAAELAGREDELENAILAARVRWRDEELPLRTAQAKLAVLPGYRDRDELGALHSAESARFNDDRRSLLAAGDALESQLSGVADAIERSNEEKGIELRDLERALDAASKQSVAAYDDLRERWFEKLLGPERADEPTSNHTSYLRRLSPLESTYTKERSVEVCVETLRRLGFEIQSIARIRLDLD
;
A
#
# COMPACT_ATOMS: atom_id res chain seq x y z
N MET A 1 20.70 24.91 -0.91
CA MET A 1 19.45 24.18 -0.62
C MET A 1 18.35 24.80 -1.45
N ARG A 2 17.33 24.02 -1.82
CA ARG A 2 16.24 24.49 -2.70
C ARG A 2 15.19 25.24 -1.91
N GLY A 3 14.59 26.24 -2.55
CA GLY A 3 13.39 26.87 -2.01
C GLY A 3 12.19 25.90 -2.04
N PRO A 4 11.14 26.13 -1.22
CA PRO A 4 10.03 25.18 -1.09
C PRO A 4 9.30 24.84 -2.40
N ALA A 5 9.11 25.79 -3.30
CA ALA A 5 8.46 25.55 -4.60
C ALA A 5 9.30 24.67 -5.53
N GLU A 6 10.60 24.98 -5.66
CA GLU A 6 11.54 24.16 -6.47
C GLU A 6 11.67 22.74 -5.90
N TYR A 7 11.68 22.61 -4.57
CA TYR A 7 11.68 21.30 -3.90
C TYR A 7 10.42 20.49 -4.26
N GLU A 8 9.23 21.09 -4.13
CA GLU A 8 7.96 20.43 -4.43
C GLU A 8 7.86 19.99 -5.90
N ASP A 9 8.29 20.83 -6.85
CA ASP A 9 8.29 20.50 -8.28
C ASP A 9 9.18 19.27 -8.59
N ARG A 10 10.36 19.19 -7.95
CA ARG A 10 11.24 18.03 -8.12
C ARG A 10 10.73 16.79 -7.39
N LEU A 11 10.16 16.97 -6.20
CA LEU A 11 9.53 15.91 -5.45
C LEU A 11 8.42 15.24 -6.27
N ALA A 12 7.59 16.03 -6.97
CA ALA A 12 6.53 15.49 -7.83
C ALA A 12 7.09 14.56 -8.93
N ARG A 13 8.23 14.91 -9.53
CA ARG A 13 8.90 14.06 -10.53
C ARG A 13 9.43 12.76 -9.93
N TYR A 14 10.10 12.85 -8.78
CA TYR A 14 10.57 11.69 -8.05
C TYR A 14 9.43 10.73 -7.69
N LEU A 15 8.32 11.26 -7.15
CA LEU A 15 7.14 10.47 -6.78
C LEU A 15 6.52 9.78 -8.00
N PHE A 16 6.46 10.47 -9.15
CA PHE A 16 6.00 9.90 -10.40
C PHE A 16 6.89 8.73 -10.86
N GLU A 17 8.21 8.91 -10.92
CA GLU A 17 9.15 7.84 -11.32
C GLU A 17 9.04 6.62 -10.40
N ARG A 18 8.99 6.82 -9.07
CA ARG A 18 8.82 5.72 -8.11
C ARG A 18 7.49 4.99 -8.27
N SER A 19 6.41 5.74 -8.51
CA SER A 19 5.09 5.16 -8.74
C SER A 19 5.05 4.32 -10.00
N GLU A 20 5.65 4.79 -11.10
CA GLU A 20 5.71 4.05 -12.36
C GLU A 20 6.53 2.77 -12.24
N GLU A 21 7.67 2.82 -11.55
CA GLU A 21 8.48 1.63 -11.28
C GLU A 21 7.71 0.60 -10.43
N ALA A 22 7.06 1.05 -9.35
CA ALA A 22 6.24 0.17 -8.51
C ALA A 22 5.06 -0.41 -9.30
N ARG A 23 4.43 0.37 -10.19
CA ARG A 23 3.36 -0.08 -11.08
C ARG A 23 3.87 -1.18 -12.00
N ALA A 24 4.96 -0.93 -12.74
CA ALA A 24 5.53 -1.85 -13.71
C ALA A 24 5.88 -3.21 -13.07
N VAL A 25 6.53 -3.18 -11.91
CA VAL A 25 6.81 -4.38 -11.11
C VAL A 25 5.51 -5.07 -10.69
N ARG A 26 4.53 -4.34 -10.14
CA ARG A 26 3.27 -4.91 -9.62
C ARG A 26 2.43 -5.58 -10.71
N VAL A 27 2.39 -5.01 -11.91
CA VAL A 27 1.60 -5.54 -13.04
C VAL A 27 2.36 -6.60 -13.85
N GLY A 28 3.61 -6.89 -13.50
CA GLY A 28 4.44 -7.90 -14.17
C GLY A 28 5.07 -7.42 -15.48
N GLU A 29 5.13 -6.11 -15.72
CA GLU A 29 5.94 -5.53 -16.81
C GLU A 29 7.45 -5.66 -16.51
N LYS A 30 7.82 -5.77 -15.22
CA LYS A 30 9.19 -6.02 -14.76
C LYS A 30 9.25 -7.17 -13.77
N GLU A 31 10.30 -7.98 -13.90
CA GLU A 31 10.63 -9.08 -12.99
C GLU A 31 11.53 -8.65 -11.83
N THR A 32 12.08 -7.43 -11.88
CA THR A 32 12.94 -6.84 -10.85
C THR A 32 12.56 -5.39 -10.55
N SER A 33 12.69 -5.01 -9.30
CA SER A 33 12.58 -3.64 -8.78
C SER A 33 13.93 -2.92 -8.87
N ASP A 34 13.89 -1.68 -9.37
CA ASP A 34 15.02 -0.74 -9.46
C ASP A 34 14.71 0.58 -8.72
N GLN A 35 13.99 0.52 -7.59
CA GLN A 35 13.64 1.71 -6.80
C GLN A 35 14.88 2.44 -6.29
N ALA A 36 15.91 1.72 -5.86
CA ALA A 36 17.18 2.26 -5.40
C ALA A 36 17.87 3.13 -6.46
N ALA A 37 17.84 2.70 -7.73
CA ALA A 37 18.40 3.48 -8.83
C ALA A 37 17.62 4.79 -9.06
N ILE A 38 16.30 4.80 -8.82
CA ILE A 38 15.49 6.03 -8.86
C ILE A 38 15.87 6.94 -7.69
N VAL A 39 15.97 6.38 -6.49
CA VAL A 39 16.30 7.15 -5.29
C VAL A 39 17.71 7.75 -5.40
N GLU A 40 18.69 7.01 -5.94
CA GLU A 40 20.04 7.51 -6.17
C GLU A 40 20.07 8.72 -7.11
N ARG A 41 19.29 8.69 -8.21
CA ARG A 41 19.18 9.85 -9.15
C ARG A 41 18.62 11.11 -8.50
N HIS A 42 17.85 10.95 -7.42
CA HIS A 42 17.20 12.03 -6.70
C HIS A 42 17.74 12.21 -5.28
N CYS A 43 18.90 11.63 -4.95
CA CYS A 43 19.44 11.62 -3.59
C CYS A 43 19.67 13.02 -3.03
N ASP A 44 19.93 13.98 -3.91
CA ASP A 44 20.15 15.38 -3.58
C ASP A 44 18.87 16.13 -3.13
N LEU A 45 17.69 15.51 -3.26
CA LEU A 45 16.44 16.00 -2.67
C LEU A 45 16.36 15.71 -1.18
N PHE A 46 16.97 14.63 -0.71
CA PHE A 46 16.76 14.09 0.63
C PHE A 46 18.03 14.23 1.45
N THR A 47 18.24 15.44 1.97
CA THR A 47 19.42 15.76 2.78
C THR A 47 19.00 16.49 4.05
N THR A 48 19.77 16.33 5.13
CA THR A 48 19.52 17.05 6.39
C THR A 48 19.50 18.56 6.18
N GLY A 49 20.38 19.11 5.33
CA GLY A 49 20.34 20.54 5.02
C GLY A 49 19.04 20.98 4.32
N GLN A 50 18.36 20.08 3.58
CA GLN A 50 17.11 20.41 2.91
C GLN A 50 15.96 20.39 3.92
N VAL A 51 16.00 19.47 4.89
CA VAL A 51 15.11 19.47 6.06
C VAL A 51 15.25 20.79 6.83
N GLU A 52 16.48 21.23 7.13
CA GLU A 52 16.71 22.50 7.83
C GLU A 52 16.21 23.71 7.03
N ALA A 53 16.44 23.75 5.71
CA ALA A 53 15.93 24.82 4.87
C ALA A 53 14.39 24.88 4.85
N LEU A 54 13.71 23.72 4.82
CA LEU A 54 12.25 23.64 4.90
C LEU A 54 11.74 24.05 6.28
N LYS A 55 12.47 23.70 7.35
CA LYS A 55 12.15 24.10 8.73
C LYS A 55 12.28 25.60 8.96
N GLU A 56 13.31 26.23 8.40
CA GLU A 56 13.49 27.69 8.45
C GLU A 56 12.36 28.40 7.69
N ALA A 57 12.01 27.91 6.51
CA ALA A 57 10.86 28.41 5.76
C ALA A 57 9.55 28.25 6.55
N GLU A 58 9.29 27.08 7.13
CA GLU A 58 8.12 26.79 7.96
C GLU A 58 7.98 27.78 9.12
N THR A 59 9.09 28.03 9.83
CA THR A 59 9.11 28.91 11.02
C THR A 59 8.90 30.38 10.67
N SER A 60 9.37 30.81 9.50
CA SER A 60 9.29 32.20 9.03
C SER A 60 7.99 32.52 8.26
N SER A 61 7.16 31.53 7.99
CA SER A 61 5.94 31.66 7.19
C SER A 61 4.66 31.86 8.04
N PRO A 62 3.62 32.51 7.48
CA PRO A 62 2.31 32.62 8.11
C PRO A 62 1.62 31.26 8.27
N ASP A 63 0.59 31.20 9.11
CA ASP A 63 -0.06 29.95 9.54
C ASP A 63 -0.68 29.14 8.38
N ASP A 64 -1.15 29.80 7.32
CA ASP A 64 -1.76 29.15 6.14
C ASP A 64 -0.74 28.44 5.25
N GLU A 65 0.50 28.92 5.19
CA GLU A 65 1.61 28.26 4.48
C GLU A 65 2.35 27.24 5.34
N ARG A 66 2.28 27.39 6.68
CA ARG A 66 3.01 26.57 7.64
C ARG A 66 2.68 25.08 7.51
N GLU A 67 1.40 24.72 7.36
CA GLU A 67 1.01 23.30 7.19
C GLU A 67 1.62 22.70 5.91
N ARG A 68 1.61 23.43 4.79
CA ARG A 68 2.24 22.95 3.55
C ARG A 68 3.74 22.73 3.75
N LEU A 69 4.42 23.67 4.40
CA LEU A 69 5.87 23.58 4.64
C LEU A 69 6.22 22.46 5.62
N TYR A 70 5.41 22.26 6.67
CA TYR A 70 5.48 21.11 7.56
C TYR A 70 5.42 19.80 6.76
N ARG A 71 4.41 19.65 5.88
CA ARG A 71 4.26 18.44 5.05
C ARG A 71 5.44 18.21 4.11
N LEU A 72 5.99 19.26 3.51
CA LEU A 72 7.19 19.15 2.67
C LEU A 72 8.40 18.73 3.50
N ARG A 73 8.58 19.29 4.70
CA ARG A 73 9.67 18.89 5.61
C ARG A 73 9.55 17.43 6.04
N LYS A 74 8.38 16.99 6.52
CA LYS A 74 8.13 15.59 6.90
C LYS A 74 8.32 14.64 5.72
N THR A 75 7.94 15.05 4.51
CA THR A 75 8.22 14.27 3.29
C THR A 75 9.71 14.18 3.00
N CYS A 76 10.48 15.25 3.24
CA CYS A 76 11.92 15.23 3.11
C CYS A 76 12.58 14.29 4.14
N GLU A 77 12.12 14.30 5.40
CA GLU A 77 12.56 13.37 6.45
C GLU A 77 12.32 11.91 6.01
N ALA A 78 11.09 11.58 5.57
CA ALA A 78 10.76 10.25 5.07
C ALA A 78 11.60 9.85 3.85
N GLY A 79 11.92 10.80 2.97
CA GLY A 79 12.78 10.56 1.83
C GLY A 79 14.24 10.26 2.19
N ILE A 80 14.76 10.79 3.32
CA ILE A 80 16.08 10.41 3.84
C ILE A 80 16.06 8.94 4.28
N VAL A 81 15.02 8.52 5.00
CA VAL A 81 14.84 7.12 5.41
C VAL A 81 14.76 6.21 4.19
N ALA A 82 13.94 6.58 3.20
CA ALA A 82 13.83 5.83 1.95
C ALA A 82 15.16 5.73 1.22
N ALA A 83 15.96 6.81 1.16
CA ALA A 83 17.27 6.80 0.52
C ALA A 83 18.28 5.87 1.21
N GLU A 84 18.28 5.83 2.54
CA GLU A 84 19.14 4.94 3.31
C GLU A 84 18.76 3.46 3.13
N LEU A 85 17.46 3.17 3.00
CA LEU A 85 16.95 1.79 2.96
C LEU A 85 16.75 1.23 1.55
N ALA A 86 16.71 2.07 0.51
CA ALA A 86 16.27 1.66 -0.83
C ALA A 86 17.01 0.44 -1.39
N GLY A 87 18.32 0.34 -1.18
CA GLY A 87 19.10 -0.82 -1.64
C GLY A 87 18.65 -2.13 -0.99
N ARG A 88 18.47 -2.12 0.34
CA ARG A 88 18.00 -3.29 1.09
C ARG A 88 16.53 -3.62 0.80
N GLU A 89 15.70 -2.60 0.54
CA GLU A 89 14.31 -2.78 0.10
C GLU A 89 14.25 -3.46 -1.26
N ASP A 90 15.04 -3.01 -2.24
CA ASP A 90 15.12 -3.64 -3.57
C ASP A 90 15.67 -5.06 -3.48
N GLU A 91 16.72 -5.31 -2.68
CA GLU A 91 17.24 -6.67 -2.46
C GLU A 91 16.16 -7.61 -1.95
N LEU A 92 15.38 -7.19 -0.94
CA LEU A 92 14.28 -7.99 -0.40
C LEU A 92 13.15 -8.17 -1.42
N GLU A 93 12.73 -7.10 -2.09
CA GLU A 93 11.66 -7.14 -3.08
C GLU A 93 12.03 -8.08 -4.24
N ASN A 94 13.26 -7.99 -4.73
CA ASN A 94 13.79 -8.87 -5.78
C ASN A 94 13.89 -10.32 -5.33
N ALA A 95 14.26 -10.58 -4.07
CA ALA A 95 14.24 -11.92 -3.51
C ALA A 95 12.81 -12.50 -3.45
N ILE A 96 11.82 -11.68 -3.06
CA ILE A 96 10.40 -12.07 -3.05
C ILE A 96 9.87 -12.31 -4.48
N LEU A 97 10.23 -11.45 -5.43
CA LEU A 97 9.90 -11.60 -6.86
C LEU A 97 10.44 -12.89 -7.46
N ALA A 98 11.66 -13.27 -7.07
CA ALA A 98 12.30 -14.51 -7.49
C ALA A 98 11.73 -15.76 -6.80
N ALA A 99 11.05 -15.62 -5.66
CA ALA A 99 10.52 -16.75 -4.91
C ALA A 99 9.48 -17.54 -5.72
N ARG A 100 9.51 -18.87 -5.57
CA ARG A 100 8.64 -19.81 -6.28
C ARG A 100 8.01 -20.78 -5.30
N VAL A 101 6.78 -21.20 -5.58
CA VAL A 101 6.12 -22.30 -4.88
C VAL A 101 5.78 -23.41 -5.88
N ARG A 102 6.02 -24.65 -5.47
CA ARG A 102 5.59 -25.82 -6.24
C ARG A 102 4.20 -26.22 -5.79
N TRP A 103 3.24 -26.22 -6.70
CA TRP A 103 1.87 -26.65 -6.44
C TRP A 103 1.42 -27.60 -7.55
N ARG A 104 1.12 -28.85 -7.17
CA ARG A 104 0.91 -29.97 -8.10
C ARG A 104 2.14 -30.16 -9.01
N ASP A 105 1.94 -30.22 -10.32
CA ASP A 105 2.99 -30.36 -11.33
C ASP A 105 3.52 -29.02 -11.86
N GLU A 106 3.10 -27.89 -11.25
CA GLU A 106 3.52 -26.55 -11.63
C GLU A 106 4.47 -25.92 -10.60
N GLU A 107 5.42 -25.13 -11.07
CA GLU A 107 6.20 -24.20 -10.25
C GLU A 107 5.74 -22.77 -10.60
N LEU A 108 5.31 -22.02 -9.59
CA LEU A 108 4.68 -20.72 -9.75
C LEU A 108 5.49 -19.63 -9.04
N PRO A 109 5.70 -18.45 -9.66
CA PRO A 109 6.05 -17.23 -8.93
C PRO A 109 5.13 -17.02 -7.73
N LEU A 110 5.71 -16.60 -6.60
CA LEU A 110 4.96 -16.38 -5.36
C LEU A 110 3.77 -15.42 -5.59
N ARG A 111 3.99 -14.35 -6.35
CA ARG A 111 2.93 -13.41 -6.74
C ARG A 111 1.83 -14.05 -7.60
N THR A 112 2.21 -14.91 -8.54
CA THR A 112 1.25 -15.65 -9.38
C THR A 112 0.43 -16.61 -8.53
N ALA A 113 1.05 -17.30 -7.56
CA ALA A 113 0.35 -18.14 -6.61
C ALA A 113 -0.69 -17.33 -5.80
N GLN A 114 -0.32 -16.14 -5.30
CA GLN A 114 -1.23 -15.25 -4.59
C GLN A 114 -2.41 -14.80 -5.47
N ALA A 115 -2.15 -14.38 -6.71
CA ALA A 115 -3.17 -13.95 -7.65
C ALA A 115 -4.13 -15.09 -8.01
N LYS A 116 -3.61 -16.32 -8.16
CA LYS A 116 -4.39 -17.51 -8.51
C LYS A 116 -5.42 -17.86 -7.43
N LEU A 117 -5.18 -17.54 -6.15
CA LEU A 117 -6.16 -17.74 -5.06
C LEU A 117 -7.49 -17.00 -5.30
N ALA A 118 -7.48 -15.88 -6.03
CA ALA A 118 -8.69 -15.11 -6.31
C ALA A 118 -9.61 -15.77 -7.35
N VAL A 119 -9.09 -16.68 -8.18
CA VAL A 119 -9.82 -17.30 -9.30
C VAL A 119 -9.98 -18.81 -9.17
N LEU A 120 -9.23 -19.43 -8.26
CA LEU A 120 -9.24 -20.88 -8.06
C LEU A 120 -10.56 -21.30 -7.42
N PRO A 121 -11.42 -22.11 -8.09
CA PRO A 121 -12.79 -22.37 -7.62
C PRO A 121 -12.85 -23.39 -6.47
N GLY A 122 -11.91 -24.33 -6.40
CA GLY A 122 -11.88 -25.36 -5.37
C GLY A 122 -11.52 -24.79 -4.00
N TYR A 123 -12.34 -25.08 -2.97
CA TYR A 123 -12.06 -24.68 -1.59
C TYR A 123 -10.70 -25.24 -1.11
N ARG A 124 -10.53 -26.56 -1.21
CA ARG A 124 -9.29 -27.25 -0.79
C ARG A 124 -8.08 -26.80 -1.59
N ASP A 125 -8.27 -26.55 -2.88
CA ASP A 125 -7.22 -26.05 -3.77
C ASP A 125 -6.70 -24.68 -3.32
N ARG A 126 -7.61 -23.77 -2.93
CA ARG A 126 -7.23 -22.46 -2.36
C ARG A 126 -6.51 -22.62 -1.02
N ASP A 127 -6.96 -23.53 -0.17
CA ASP A 127 -6.32 -23.77 1.12
C ASP A 127 -4.90 -24.32 0.95
N GLU A 128 -4.71 -25.30 0.07
CA GLU A 128 -3.40 -25.88 -0.24
C GLU A 128 -2.43 -24.84 -0.82
N LEU A 129 -2.83 -24.17 -1.90
CA LEU A 129 -1.98 -23.16 -2.54
C LEU A 129 -1.69 -21.98 -1.60
N GLY A 130 -2.69 -21.57 -0.81
CA GLY A 130 -2.56 -20.47 0.13
C GLY A 130 -1.64 -20.79 1.31
N ALA A 131 -1.67 -22.03 1.79
CA ALA A 131 -0.72 -22.52 2.80
C ALA A 131 0.72 -22.52 2.26
N LEU A 132 0.94 -23.02 1.03
CA LEU A 132 2.25 -23.02 0.37
C LEU A 132 2.78 -21.60 0.16
N HIS A 133 1.93 -20.70 -0.36
CA HIS A 133 2.26 -19.29 -0.51
C HIS A 133 2.62 -18.64 0.83
N SER A 134 1.82 -18.87 1.87
CA SER A 134 2.04 -18.26 3.18
C SER A 134 3.33 -18.76 3.83
N ALA A 135 3.63 -20.06 3.70
CA ALA A 135 4.86 -20.65 4.20
C ALA A 135 6.10 -20.06 3.51
N GLU A 136 6.09 -19.95 2.18
CA GLU A 136 7.21 -19.37 1.43
C GLU A 136 7.36 -17.88 1.72
N SER A 137 6.26 -17.11 1.73
CA SER A 137 6.28 -15.69 2.08
C SER A 137 6.80 -15.43 3.50
N ALA A 138 6.48 -16.31 4.46
CA ALA A 138 6.90 -16.17 5.85
C ALA A 138 8.42 -16.27 6.04
N ARG A 139 9.15 -16.89 5.10
CA ARG A 139 10.63 -16.97 5.16
C ARG A 139 11.31 -15.60 5.12
N PHE A 140 10.63 -14.59 4.57
CA PHE A 140 11.11 -13.21 4.48
C PHE A 140 10.72 -12.35 5.69
N ASN A 141 10.05 -12.89 6.70
CA ASN A 141 9.54 -12.09 7.82
C ASN A 141 10.65 -11.47 8.68
N ASP A 142 11.79 -12.16 8.84
CA ASP A 142 12.92 -11.60 9.57
C ASP A 142 13.55 -10.41 8.84
N ASP A 143 13.66 -10.49 7.50
CA ASP A 143 14.16 -9.38 6.68
C ASP A 143 13.21 -8.18 6.69
N ARG A 144 11.89 -8.44 6.56
CA ARG A 144 10.85 -7.40 6.71
C ARG A 144 10.93 -6.73 8.07
N ARG A 145 11.04 -7.52 9.15
CA ARG A 145 11.18 -6.99 10.52
C ARG A 145 12.44 -6.15 10.66
N SER A 146 13.57 -6.61 10.10
CA SER A 146 14.86 -5.91 10.12
C SER A 146 14.80 -4.56 9.40
N LEU A 147 14.12 -4.49 8.24
CA LEU A 147 13.90 -3.24 7.52
C LEU A 147 13.01 -2.28 8.31
N LEU A 148 11.88 -2.75 8.85
CA LEU A 148 10.98 -1.92 9.66
C LEU A 148 11.70 -1.34 10.89
N ALA A 149 12.50 -2.16 11.59
CA ALA A 149 13.26 -1.70 12.75
C ALA A 149 14.34 -0.66 12.36
N ALA A 150 14.98 -0.82 11.21
CA ALA A 150 15.94 0.16 10.70
C ALA A 150 15.26 1.49 10.33
N GLY A 151 14.08 1.43 9.68
CA GLY A 151 13.28 2.61 9.37
C GLY A 151 12.85 3.37 10.61
N ASP A 152 12.29 2.67 11.60
CA ASP A 152 11.87 3.28 12.87
C ASP A 152 13.04 3.95 13.61
N ALA A 153 14.22 3.30 13.62
CA ALA A 153 15.42 3.88 14.23
C ALA A 153 15.86 5.18 13.53
N LEU A 154 15.80 5.24 12.20
CA LEU A 154 16.15 6.43 11.43
C LEU A 154 15.12 7.54 11.61
N GLU A 155 13.82 7.23 11.58
CA GLU A 155 12.75 8.20 11.84
C GLU A 155 12.86 8.80 13.24
N SER A 156 13.14 7.97 14.25
CA SER A 156 13.39 8.40 15.62
C SER A 156 14.56 9.38 15.71
N GLN A 157 15.67 9.10 15.02
CA GLN A 157 16.83 9.99 14.98
C GLN A 157 16.53 11.32 14.27
N LEU A 158 15.82 11.28 13.13
CA LEU A 158 15.52 12.47 12.33
C LEU A 158 14.51 13.38 13.02
N SER A 159 13.48 12.81 13.63
CA SER A 159 12.43 13.56 14.33
C SER A 159 12.84 13.99 15.74
N GLY A 160 13.78 13.27 16.38
CA GLY A 160 14.11 13.44 17.79
C GLY A 160 13.08 12.85 18.75
N VAL A 161 12.07 12.13 18.25
CA VAL A 161 10.98 11.56 19.04
C VAL A 161 11.08 10.03 19.01
N ALA A 162 11.39 9.44 20.17
CA ALA A 162 11.63 8.01 20.28
C ALA A 162 10.37 7.16 20.08
N ASP A 163 9.21 7.63 20.55
CA ASP A 163 7.96 6.90 20.45
C ASP A 163 7.30 7.10 19.08
N ALA A 164 7.17 6.01 18.30
CA ALA A 164 6.53 6.03 16.99
C ALA A 164 5.04 6.45 17.05
N ILE A 165 4.36 6.19 18.18
CA ILE A 165 2.98 6.61 18.40
C ILE A 165 2.92 8.13 18.56
N GLU A 166 3.83 8.71 19.36
CA GLU A 166 3.93 10.16 19.55
C GLU A 166 4.22 10.86 18.21
N ARG A 167 5.17 10.33 17.42
CA ARG A 167 5.45 10.84 16.06
C ARG A 167 4.23 10.82 15.16
N SER A 168 3.49 9.71 15.18
CA SER A 168 2.31 9.54 14.34
C SER A 168 1.16 10.44 14.81
N ASN A 169 0.98 10.63 16.11
CA ASN A 169 -0.01 11.54 16.67
C ASN A 169 0.25 12.98 16.20
N GLU A 170 1.51 13.43 16.29
CA GLU A 170 1.93 14.75 15.81
C GLU A 170 1.62 14.91 14.31
N GLU A 171 2.07 13.96 13.48
CA GLU A 171 1.94 14.08 12.02
C GLU A 171 0.49 13.98 11.53
N LYS A 172 -0.33 13.12 12.16
CA LYS A 172 -1.72 12.91 11.77
C LYS A 172 -2.69 13.88 12.45
N GLY A 173 -2.26 14.58 13.50
CA GLY A 173 -3.09 15.49 14.28
C GLY A 173 -4.24 14.79 15.03
N ILE A 174 -4.08 13.51 15.35
CA ILE A 174 -5.07 12.70 16.07
C ILE A 174 -4.40 11.82 17.12
N GLU A 175 -5.13 11.53 18.21
CA GLU A 175 -4.68 10.59 19.23
C GLU A 175 -4.93 9.14 18.77
N LEU A 176 -3.87 8.42 18.39
CA LEU A 176 -3.98 7.04 17.90
C LEU A 176 -4.57 6.08 18.92
N ARG A 177 -4.34 6.30 20.22
CA ARG A 177 -4.94 5.50 21.29
C ARG A 177 -6.45 5.70 21.41
N ASP A 178 -6.93 6.89 21.07
CA ASP A 178 -8.36 7.19 21.07
C ASP A 178 -9.02 6.55 19.84
N LEU A 179 -8.33 6.63 18.69
CA LEU A 179 -8.73 5.91 17.48
C LEU A 179 -8.77 4.40 17.71
N GLU A 180 -7.76 3.80 18.34
CA GLU A 180 -7.71 2.37 18.70
C GLU A 180 -8.94 1.96 19.51
N ARG A 181 -9.30 2.73 20.55
CA ARG A 181 -10.49 2.46 21.38
C ARG A 181 -11.79 2.58 20.58
N ALA A 182 -11.90 3.60 19.72
CA ALA A 182 -13.08 3.78 18.88
C ALA A 182 -13.24 2.61 17.88
N LEU A 183 -12.14 2.17 17.28
CA LEU A 183 -12.13 1.03 16.35
C LEU A 183 -12.47 -0.29 17.05
N ASP A 184 -11.93 -0.55 18.24
CA ASP A 184 -12.26 -1.73 19.04
C ASP A 184 -13.75 -1.75 19.45
N ALA A 185 -14.29 -0.60 19.87
CA ALA A 185 -15.70 -0.47 20.19
C ALA A 185 -16.60 -0.73 18.96
N ALA A 186 -16.25 -0.15 17.81
CA ALA A 186 -16.98 -0.36 16.55
C ALA A 186 -16.90 -1.83 16.11
N SER A 187 -15.72 -2.45 16.21
CA SER A 187 -15.51 -3.87 15.91
C SER A 187 -16.45 -4.74 16.73
N LYS A 188 -16.46 -4.57 18.06
CA LYS A 188 -17.34 -5.31 19.00
C LYS A 188 -18.82 -5.11 18.69
N GLN A 189 -19.24 -3.89 18.36
CA GLN A 189 -20.64 -3.61 17.99
C GLN A 189 -21.05 -4.26 16.66
N SER A 190 -20.09 -4.48 15.75
CA SER A 190 -20.35 -5.07 14.44
C SER A 190 -20.37 -6.59 14.41
N VAL A 191 -19.93 -7.27 15.48
CA VAL A 191 -19.76 -8.74 15.53
C VAL A 191 -21.03 -9.48 15.13
N ALA A 192 -22.18 -9.18 15.74
CA ALA A 192 -23.43 -9.89 15.44
C ALA A 192 -23.87 -9.72 13.98
N ALA A 193 -23.76 -8.49 13.43
CA ALA A 193 -24.09 -8.22 12.04
C ALA A 193 -23.12 -8.93 11.08
N TYR A 194 -21.83 -9.01 11.44
CA TYR A 194 -20.84 -9.77 10.69
C TYR A 194 -21.15 -11.27 10.72
N ASP A 195 -21.47 -11.84 11.88
CA ASP A 195 -21.79 -13.27 12.02
C ASP A 195 -23.01 -13.67 11.18
N ASP A 196 -24.08 -12.88 11.21
CA ASP A 196 -25.27 -13.10 10.38
C ASP A 196 -24.94 -13.10 8.87
N LEU A 197 -24.09 -12.17 8.44
CA LEU A 197 -23.63 -12.10 7.05
C LEU A 197 -22.71 -13.27 6.71
N ARG A 198 -21.79 -13.62 7.60
CA ARG A 198 -20.86 -14.73 7.46
C ARG A 198 -21.61 -16.04 7.27
N GLU A 199 -22.55 -16.36 8.15
CA GLU A 199 -23.37 -17.57 8.07
C GLU A 199 -24.14 -17.64 6.75
N ARG A 200 -24.79 -16.54 6.37
CA ARG A 200 -25.60 -16.46 5.15
C ARG A 200 -24.79 -16.62 3.86
N TRP A 201 -23.61 -16.01 3.80
CA TRP A 201 -22.86 -15.87 2.56
C TRP A 201 -21.73 -16.88 2.41
N PHE A 202 -21.08 -17.33 3.49
CA PHE A 202 -19.92 -18.19 3.37
C PHE A 202 -20.26 -19.53 2.74
N GLU A 203 -21.38 -20.17 3.12
CA GLU A 203 -21.79 -21.43 2.46
C GLU A 203 -22.09 -21.23 0.98
N LYS A 204 -22.76 -20.12 0.62
CA LYS A 204 -23.09 -19.79 -0.78
C LYS A 204 -21.86 -19.50 -1.63
N LEU A 205 -20.84 -18.86 -1.06
CA LEU A 205 -19.65 -18.41 -1.79
C LEU A 205 -18.51 -19.42 -1.76
N LEU A 206 -18.34 -20.16 -0.65
CA LEU A 206 -17.24 -21.11 -0.46
C LEU A 206 -17.65 -22.56 -0.65
N GLY A 207 -18.96 -22.83 -0.64
CA GLY A 207 -19.53 -24.17 -0.74
C GLY A 207 -19.70 -24.88 0.60
N PRO A 208 -20.39 -26.03 0.60
CA PRO A 208 -20.70 -26.80 1.81
C PRO A 208 -19.47 -27.47 2.45
N GLU A 209 -18.36 -27.59 1.72
CA GLU A 209 -17.11 -28.20 2.22
C GLU A 209 -16.24 -27.23 3.05
N ARG A 210 -16.66 -25.97 3.18
CA ARG A 210 -15.88 -24.96 3.91
C ARG A 210 -15.74 -25.34 5.40
N ALA A 211 -14.61 -24.96 6.01
CA ALA A 211 -14.47 -25.00 7.45
C ALA A 211 -15.40 -23.97 8.13
N ASP A 212 -15.71 -24.20 9.42
CA ASP A 212 -16.50 -23.25 10.23
C ASP A 212 -15.78 -21.89 10.35
N GLU A 213 -14.46 -21.93 10.44
CA GLU A 213 -13.57 -20.78 10.36
C GLU A 213 -12.61 -20.97 9.17
N PRO A 214 -12.98 -20.51 7.96
CA PRO A 214 -12.12 -20.60 6.79
C PRO A 214 -10.83 -19.79 6.99
N THR A 215 -9.73 -20.26 6.41
CA THR A 215 -8.46 -19.51 6.46
C THR A 215 -8.54 -18.22 5.63
N SER A 216 -7.60 -17.30 5.86
CA SER A 216 -7.48 -16.07 5.06
C SER A 216 -7.23 -16.33 3.58
N ASN A 217 -6.85 -17.55 3.18
CA ASN A 217 -6.56 -17.95 1.80
C ASN A 217 -7.75 -17.77 0.85
N HIS A 218 -8.97 -17.72 1.38
CA HIS A 218 -10.18 -17.53 0.58
C HIS A 218 -10.62 -16.07 0.43
N THR A 219 -9.98 -15.13 1.15
CA THR A 219 -10.41 -13.72 1.19
C THR A 219 -10.45 -13.09 -0.20
N SER A 220 -9.43 -13.32 -1.02
CA SER A 220 -9.36 -12.76 -2.38
C SER A 220 -10.47 -13.30 -3.29
N TYR A 221 -10.83 -14.58 -3.14
CA TYR A 221 -11.93 -15.20 -3.88
C TYR A 221 -13.29 -14.60 -3.45
N LEU A 222 -13.52 -14.43 -2.14
CA LEU A 222 -14.73 -13.81 -1.60
C LEU A 222 -14.89 -12.36 -2.08
N ARG A 223 -13.81 -11.57 -2.06
CA ARG A 223 -13.85 -10.15 -2.45
C ARG A 223 -14.06 -9.92 -3.94
N ARG A 224 -13.61 -10.86 -4.79
CA ARG A 224 -13.83 -10.76 -6.23
C ARG A 224 -15.32 -10.81 -6.58
N LEU A 225 -16.15 -11.38 -5.70
CA LEU A 225 -17.55 -11.66 -5.97
C LEU A 225 -17.70 -12.28 -7.37
N SER A 226 -16.84 -13.25 -7.71
CA SER A 226 -16.75 -13.87 -9.04
C SER A 226 -18.11 -14.26 -9.66
N PRO A 227 -19.15 -14.64 -8.88
CA PRO A 227 -20.51 -14.82 -9.43
C PRO A 227 -21.14 -13.59 -10.11
N LEU A 228 -20.65 -12.37 -9.85
CA LEU A 228 -21.11 -11.10 -10.42
C LEU A 228 -20.21 -10.57 -11.55
N GLU A 229 -19.15 -11.29 -11.92
CA GLU A 229 -18.17 -10.85 -12.93
C GLU A 229 -18.83 -10.53 -14.29
N SER A 230 -19.87 -11.28 -14.66
CA SER A 230 -20.63 -11.04 -15.90
C SER A 230 -21.55 -9.82 -15.84
N THR A 231 -21.82 -9.26 -14.65
CA THR A 231 -22.73 -8.11 -14.47
C THR A 231 -21.99 -6.78 -14.67
N TYR A 232 -20.75 -6.69 -14.21
CA TYR A 232 -19.91 -5.50 -14.30
C TYR A 232 -18.68 -5.77 -15.17
N THR A 233 -18.91 -5.88 -16.47
CA THR A 233 -17.85 -6.25 -17.41
C THR A 233 -16.82 -5.12 -17.58
N LYS A 234 -15.60 -5.48 -17.98
CA LYS A 234 -14.51 -4.52 -18.23
C LYS A 234 -14.95 -3.43 -19.21
N GLU A 235 -15.68 -3.82 -20.26
CA GLU A 235 -16.15 -2.94 -21.34
C GLU A 235 -17.09 -1.85 -20.85
N ARG A 236 -17.84 -2.11 -19.77
CA ARG A 236 -18.82 -1.17 -19.21
C ARG A 236 -18.32 -0.46 -17.96
N SER A 237 -17.21 -0.89 -17.38
CA SER A 237 -16.74 -0.40 -16.09
C SER A 237 -16.53 1.12 -16.07
N VAL A 238 -15.88 1.67 -17.10
CA VAL A 238 -15.63 3.12 -17.24
C VAL A 238 -16.94 3.90 -17.36
N GLU A 239 -17.85 3.47 -18.23
CA GLU A 239 -19.15 4.13 -18.43
C GLU A 239 -19.96 4.16 -17.12
N VAL A 240 -20.06 3.02 -16.44
CA VAL A 240 -20.80 2.88 -15.18
C VAL A 240 -20.19 3.75 -14.09
N CYS A 241 -18.86 3.79 -13.96
CA CYS A 241 -18.18 4.63 -12.98
C CYS A 241 -18.39 6.13 -13.24
N VAL A 242 -18.24 6.58 -14.49
CA VAL A 242 -18.44 7.99 -14.87
C VAL A 242 -19.90 8.41 -14.63
N GLU A 243 -20.87 7.57 -15.00
CA GLU A 243 -22.29 7.84 -14.75
C GLU A 243 -22.62 7.85 -13.25
N THR A 244 -22.03 6.94 -12.48
CA THR A 244 -22.21 6.92 -11.02
C THR A 244 -21.69 8.21 -10.39
N LEU A 245 -20.49 8.66 -10.76
CA LEU A 245 -19.93 9.92 -10.27
C LEU A 245 -20.80 11.11 -10.65
N ARG A 246 -21.29 11.17 -11.90
CA ARG A 246 -22.22 12.21 -12.33
C ARG A 246 -23.47 12.25 -11.47
N ARG A 247 -24.07 11.09 -11.16
CA ARG A 247 -25.25 11.01 -10.27
C ARG A 247 -24.99 11.42 -8.84
N LEU A 248 -23.75 11.26 -8.37
CA LEU A 248 -23.28 11.78 -7.08
C LEU A 248 -22.95 13.29 -7.13
N GLY A 249 -23.08 13.93 -8.29
CA GLY A 249 -22.79 15.35 -8.49
C GLY A 249 -21.35 15.67 -8.90
N PHE A 250 -20.57 14.66 -9.30
CA PHE A 250 -19.18 14.82 -9.72
C PHE A 250 -19.03 14.62 -11.23
N GLU A 251 -18.81 15.72 -11.94
CA GLU A 251 -18.46 15.68 -13.37
C GLU A 251 -16.95 15.51 -13.53
N ILE A 252 -16.44 14.30 -13.33
CA ILE A 252 -14.98 14.04 -13.32
C ILE A 252 -14.27 14.48 -14.61
N GLN A 253 -14.97 14.39 -15.75
CA GLN A 253 -14.45 14.79 -17.06
C GLN A 253 -14.29 16.30 -17.23
N SER A 254 -14.94 17.12 -16.39
CA SER A 254 -14.79 18.58 -16.42
C SER A 254 -13.68 19.09 -15.49
N ILE A 255 -13.06 18.22 -14.69
CA ILE A 255 -12.03 18.62 -13.73
C ILE A 255 -10.68 18.66 -14.45
N ALA A 256 -10.19 19.87 -14.76
CA ALA A 256 -9.01 20.10 -15.60
C ALA A 256 -7.71 19.40 -15.15
N ARG A 257 -7.58 19.07 -13.86
CA ARG A 257 -6.41 18.39 -13.28
C ARG A 257 -6.57 16.87 -13.18
N ILE A 258 -7.71 16.31 -13.56
CA ILE A 258 -7.95 14.86 -13.56
C ILE A 258 -7.96 14.37 -15.00
N ARG A 259 -7.13 13.36 -15.29
CA ARG A 259 -7.11 12.65 -16.57
C ARG A 259 -7.30 11.17 -16.28
N LEU A 260 -8.23 10.55 -16.98
CA LEU A 260 -8.40 9.10 -16.90
C LEU A 260 -7.28 8.45 -17.71
N ASP A 261 -6.53 7.58 -17.06
CA ASP A 261 -5.50 6.75 -17.68
C ASP A 261 -6.17 5.46 -18.18
N LEU A 262 -6.53 5.45 -19.47
CA LEU A 262 -7.35 4.39 -20.09
C LEU A 262 -6.58 3.57 -21.12
N ASP A 263 -5.32 3.88 -21.35
CA ASP A 263 -4.44 3.25 -22.34
C ASP A 263 -3.42 2.30 -21.68
#